data_AF-A0A0C1QW03-F1
#
_entry.id   AF-A0A0C1QW03-F1
#
_cell.length_a   1.000
_cell.length_b   1.000
_cell.length_c   1.000
_cell.angle_alpha   90.00
_cell.angle_beta   90.00
_cell.angle_gamma   90.00
#
_symmetry.space_group_name_H-M   'P 1'
#
loop_
_entity.id
_entity.type
_entity.pdbx_description
1 polymer ?
#
loop_
_entity_poly.entity_id
_entity_poly.type
_entity_poly.pdbx_seq_one_letter_code
_entity_poly.pdbx_strand_id
1 'polypeptide(L)'
;MYVNKVLNLGGKHYILPAILKNKESGIYKLMGNLDYLNLIITNLVDDKKQNIISGLPYDVYVKNDLVQGIACYNLIYLLQTTNAQLFVIEGIGYQELHNFLKREGEDKFALEESDIDKNTRYYLTENHDTKQKHKEKLIYIFQPEFKFDEEMEEEAKFRDKVYIHLRLINAHEFEFIVKSKADEVSLPIPSRYDFTGNMLVTHDENKLLQNEELCFSILAANAGFGKSAFCLNQRYIWQRSKELKEPFCVIRINLPQLQLPNTPLLPDAFTRSSTVEDWPEWKFKALEHDMEIQGKVLLLLDGFDEIKDVTSVQRFNDWLSKTCSKTNIIITTRPYAANKLISPAQPLGYYLTLKEYNEEQHREYIYKYLEALFKEFHKSGISKLKNLEIKELSNKVYEKLKLLIGDSVTHLLGIPLESYIFCEALKPHIRE
;
A
#
# COMPACT_ATOMS: atom_id res chain seq x y z
N MET A 1 -33.17 -25.03 3.91
CA MET A 1 -32.61 -26.23 4.58
C MET A 1 -31.45 -25.79 5.49
N TYR A 2 -31.72 -25.29 6.71
CA TYR A 2 -30.69 -24.70 7.61
C TYR A 2 -30.87 -25.09 9.08
N VAL A 3 -31.49 -26.25 9.34
CA VAL A 3 -32.05 -26.55 10.67
C VAL A 3 -30.97 -26.84 11.73
N ASN A 4 -29.74 -27.20 11.33
CA ASN A 4 -28.67 -27.60 12.26
C ASN A 4 -27.33 -26.86 12.09
N LYS A 5 -27.28 -25.68 11.46
CA LYS A 5 -26.00 -24.96 11.31
C LYS A 5 -25.68 -24.15 12.57
N VAL A 6 -24.56 -24.49 13.22
CA VAL A 6 -24.00 -23.76 14.37
C VAL A 6 -22.90 -22.84 13.85
N LEU A 7 -22.94 -21.55 14.20
CA LEU A 7 -21.89 -20.58 13.88
C LEU A 7 -20.92 -20.50 15.06
N ASN A 8 -19.63 -20.68 14.81
CA ASN A 8 -18.58 -20.50 15.81
C ASN A 8 -17.85 -19.18 15.56
N LEU A 9 -17.96 -18.24 16.50
CA LEU A 9 -17.27 -16.94 16.47
C LEU A 9 -16.57 -16.75 17.82
N GLY A 10 -15.25 -16.62 17.79
CA GLY A 10 -14.43 -16.41 18.99
C GLY A 10 -14.58 -17.50 20.05
N GLY A 11 -14.79 -18.76 19.65
CA GLY A 11 -14.93 -19.90 20.57
C GLY A 11 -16.31 -20.07 21.20
N LYS A 12 -17.32 -19.29 20.80
CA LYS A 12 -18.71 -19.43 21.26
C LYS A 12 -19.60 -19.99 20.16
N HIS A 13 -20.48 -20.93 20.52
CA HIS A 13 -21.39 -21.61 19.60
C HIS A 13 -22.78 -20.94 19.59
N TYR A 14 -23.21 -20.50 18.41
CA TYR A 14 -24.50 -19.86 18.21
C TYR A 14 -25.42 -20.72 17.33
N ILE A 15 -26.66 -20.92 17.77
CA ILE A 15 -27.69 -21.65 17.01
C ILE A 15 -28.30 -20.68 15.99
N LEU A 16 -27.90 -20.80 14.74
CA LEU A 16 -28.25 -19.86 13.66
C LEU A 16 -29.78 -19.65 13.52
N PRO A 17 -30.65 -20.67 13.61
CA PRO A 17 -32.10 -20.47 13.58
C PRO A 17 -32.67 -19.62 14.72
N ALA A 18 -32.03 -19.57 15.90
CA ALA A 18 -32.48 -18.78 17.04
C ALA A 18 -32.14 -17.29 16.89
N ILE A 19 -30.96 -16.99 16.33
CA ILE A 19 -30.54 -15.64 15.96
C ILE A 19 -31.41 -15.10 14.82
N LEU A 20 -31.70 -15.93 13.81
CA LEU A 20 -32.50 -15.54 12.66
C LEU A 20 -34.00 -15.32 12.96
N LYS A 21 -34.49 -15.81 14.10
CA LYS A 21 -35.87 -15.55 14.57
C LYS A 21 -36.00 -14.23 15.32
N ASN A 22 -34.91 -13.68 15.87
CA ASN A 22 -34.93 -12.39 16.54
C ASN A 22 -34.53 -11.27 15.57
N LYS A 23 -35.56 -10.64 14.98
CA LYS A 23 -35.41 -9.58 13.97
C LYS A 23 -34.76 -8.30 14.50
N GLU A 24 -34.74 -8.12 15.82
CA GLU A 24 -34.10 -6.97 16.45
C GLU A 24 -32.61 -7.20 16.75
N SER A 25 -32.12 -8.43 16.62
CA SER A 25 -30.71 -8.72 16.90
C SER A 25 -29.78 -8.05 15.88
N GLY A 26 -28.66 -7.49 16.36
CA GLY A 26 -27.65 -6.86 15.50
C GLY A 26 -27.06 -7.84 14.47
N ILE A 27 -26.94 -9.12 14.83
CA ILE A 27 -26.46 -10.19 13.95
C ILE A 27 -27.48 -10.51 12.85
N TYR A 28 -28.79 -10.53 13.14
CA TYR A 28 -29.81 -10.68 12.10
C TYR A 28 -29.82 -9.52 11.11
N LYS A 29 -29.65 -8.28 11.57
CA LYS A 29 -29.55 -7.11 10.69
C LYS A 29 -28.30 -7.17 9.81
N LEU A 30 -27.16 -7.59 10.39
CA LEU A 30 -25.91 -7.78 9.65
C LEU A 30 -26.04 -8.92 8.62
N MET A 31 -26.63 -10.05 9.01
CA MET A 31 -26.86 -11.20 8.13
C MET A 31 -27.92 -10.95 7.07
N GLY A 32 -28.97 -10.17 7.34
CA GLY A 32 -29.98 -9.80 6.33
C GLY A 32 -29.41 -8.91 5.22
N ASN A 33 -28.49 -8.01 5.58
CA ASN A 33 -27.73 -7.22 4.59
C ASN A 33 -26.74 -8.10 3.81
N LEU A 34 -26.09 -9.05 4.48
CA LEU A 34 -25.21 -10.03 3.85
C LEU A 34 -25.96 -11.03 2.99
N ASP A 35 -27.19 -11.43 3.32
CA ASP A 35 -27.99 -12.40 2.54
C ASP A 35 -28.42 -11.80 1.21
N TYR A 36 -28.70 -10.50 1.13
CA TYR A 36 -28.91 -9.80 -0.15
C TYR A 36 -27.63 -9.73 -0.98
N LEU A 37 -26.50 -9.38 -0.35
CA LEU A 37 -25.19 -9.37 -0.98
C LEU A 37 -24.76 -10.78 -1.43
N ASN A 38 -25.11 -11.80 -0.66
CA ASN A 38 -24.83 -13.20 -0.95
C ASN A 38 -25.76 -13.74 -2.05
N LEU A 39 -27.02 -13.31 -2.11
CA LEU A 39 -27.92 -13.60 -3.23
C LEU A 39 -27.39 -12.98 -4.53
N ILE A 40 -26.91 -11.74 -4.46
CA ILE A 40 -26.24 -11.03 -5.55
C ILE A 40 -24.97 -11.76 -5.98
N ILE A 41 -24.10 -12.13 -5.03
CA ILE A 41 -22.85 -12.87 -5.30
C ILE A 41 -23.15 -14.26 -5.87
N THR A 42 -24.16 -14.96 -5.36
CA THR A 42 -24.53 -16.32 -5.83
C THR A 42 -25.05 -16.26 -7.26
N ASN A 43 -25.86 -15.25 -7.60
CA ASN A 43 -26.31 -15.02 -8.97
C ASN A 43 -25.13 -14.66 -9.91
N LEU A 44 -24.13 -13.91 -9.42
CA LEU A 44 -22.92 -13.58 -10.17
C LEU A 44 -21.96 -14.77 -10.38
N VAL A 45 -21.97 -15.76 -9.48
CA VAL A 45 -21.11 -16.96 -9.55
C VAL A 45 -21.67 -17.98 -10.53
N ASP A 46 -22.99 -18.12 -10.62
CA ASP A 46 -23.62 -19.07 -11.55
C ASP A 46 -23.54 -18.61 -13.02
N ASP A 47 -23.57 -17.30 -13.30
CA ASP A 47 -23.42 -16.76 -14.67
C ASP A 47 -21.97 -16.70 -15.19
N LYS A 48 -20.96 -16.80 -14.31
CA LYS A 48 -19.54 -16.57 -14.67
C LYS A 48 -18.72 -17.80 -15.04
N LYS A 49 -19.30 -19.01 -15.06
CA LYS A 49 -18.57 -20.22 -15.49
C LYS A 49 -18.11 -20.21 -16.96
N GLN A 50 -18.47 -19.20 -17.77
CA GLN A 50 -18.15 -19.17 -19.20
C GLN A 50 -17.28 -18.00 -19.70
N ASN A 51 -16.95 -16.95 -18.91
CA ASN A 51 -16.32 -15.73 -19.46
C ASN A 51 -15.13 -15.14 -18.67
N ILE A 52 -14.32 -15.96 -18.00
CA ILE A 52 -13.09 -15.50 -17.33
C ILE A 52 -11.90 -15.46 -18.32
N ILE A 53 -11.99 -14.68 -19.40
CA ILE A 53 -10.86 -14.49 -20.35
C ILE A 53 -10.50 -13.01 -20.58
N SER A 54 -11.34 -12.04 -20.21
CA SER A 54 -11.02 -10.62 -20.39
C SER A 54 -11.12 -9.85 -19.07
N GLY A 55 -10.36 -8.76 -18.96
CA GLY A 55 -10.40 -7.83 -17.83
C GLY A 55 -11.79 -7.23 -17.56
N LEU A 56 -11.85 -6.25 -16.65
CA LEU A 56 -13.09 -5.59 -16.25
C LEU A 56 -13.96 -5.24 -17.49
N PRO A 57 -15.20 -5.75 -17.60
CA PRO A 57 -15.96 -5.79 -18.85
C PRO A 57 -16.31 -4.42 -19.47
N TYR A 58 -16.13 -3.32 -18.72
CA TYR A 58 -16.53 -1.97 -19.12
C TYR A 58 -15.41 -0.93 -19.15
N ASP A 59 -14.15 -1.30 -18.88
CA ASP A 59 -13.01 -0.35 -18.79
C ASP A 59 -13.34 0.90 -17.94
N VAL A 60 -14.14 0.74 -16.88
CA VAL A 60 -14.55 1.84 -16.00
C VAL A 60 -13.46 2.07 -14.95
N TYR A 61 -12.88 3.27 -14.99
CA TYR A 61 -11.89 3.71 -14.01
C TYR A 61 -12.26 5.09 -13.44
N VAL A 62 -12.23 5.18 -12.11
CA VAL A 62 -12.24 6.42 -11.35
C VAL A 62 -10.99 6.42 -10.48
N LYS A 63 -10.24 7.53 -10.52
CA LYS A 63 -9.00 7.68 -9.77
C LYS A 63 -9.29 7.64 -8.27
N ASN A 64 -8.53 6.85 -7.53
CA ASN A 64 -8.53 6.90 -6.07
C ASN A 64 -7.65 8.06 -5.60
N ASP A 65 -7.94 8.60 -4.42
CA ASP A 65 -7.01 9.53 -3.78
C ASP A 65 -5.76 8.77 -3.34
N LEU A 66 -4.58 9.30 -3.68
CA LEU A 66 -3.29 8.75 -3.29
C LEU A 66 -2.75 9.47 -2.05
N VAL A 67 -2.33 8.68 -1.07
CA VAL A 67 -1.81 9.18 0.21
C VAL A 67 -0.43 8.63 0.47
N GLN A 68 0.47 9.50 0.93
CA GLN A 68 1.81 9.11 1.35
C GLN A 68 1.76 8.47 2.72
N GLY A 69 2.42 7.33 2.85
CA GLY A 69 2.71 6.73 4.14
C GLY A 69 4.03 7.22 4.70
N ILE A 70 4.13 7.19 6.02
CA ILE A 70 5.37 7.46 6.76
C ILE A 70 5.96 6.12 7.18
N ALA A 71 7.24 5.92 6.90
CA ALA A 71 7.96 4.71 7.30
C ALA A 71 8.04 4.60 8.82
N CYS A 72 7.66 3.44 9.34
CA CYS A 72 7.66 3.12 10.76
C CYS A 72 8.71 2.04 11.03
N TYR A 73 9.41 2.19 12.14
CA TYR A 73 10.54 1.34 12.48
C TYR A 73 10.41 0.83 13.91
N ASN A 74 10.72 -0.45 14.10
CA ASN A 74 10.90 -1.00 15.43
C ASN A 74 12.24 -0.52 16.02
N LEU A 75 12.22 -0.08 17.28
CA LEU A 75 13.39 0.48 17.94
C LEU A 75 14.57 -0.49 18.03
N ILE A 76 14.34 -1.75 18.41
CA ILE A 76 15.41 -2.74 18.57
C ILE A 76 16.10 -3.02 17.24
N TYR A 77 15.30 -3.11 16.17
CA TYR A 77 15.83 -3.31 14.84
C TYR A 77 16.74 -2.14 14.43
N LEU A 78 16.29 -0.89 14.60
CA LEU A 78 17.11 0.30 14.33
C LEU A 78 18.43 0.32 15.11
N LEU A 79 18.37 0.03 16.42
CA LEU A 79 19.54 -0.02 17.29
C LEU A 79 20.56 -1.07 16.83
N GLN A 80 20.09 -2.18 16.25
CA GLN A 80 20.95 -3.31 15.85
C GLN A 80 21.55 -3.16 14.46
N THR A 81 20.83 -2.55 13.52
CA THR A 81 21.20 -2.54 12.09
C THR A 81 21.82 -1.25 11.60
N THR A 82 21.59 -0.14 12.27
CA THR A 82 22.16 1.16 11.85
C THR A 82 23.54 1.39 12.45
N ASN A 83 24.33 2.23 11.80
CA ASN A 83 25.66 2.68 12.24
C ASN A 83 25.60 3.94 13.13
N ALA A 84 24.42 4.30 13.63
CA ALA A 84 24.26 5.48 14.46
C ALA A 84 24.94 5.32 15.83
N GLN A 85 25.61 6.39 16.24
CA GLN A 85 26.27 6.52 17.55
C GLN A 85 25.35 7.19 18.57
N LEU A 86 24.33 7.92 18.11
CA LEU A 86 23.36 8.62 18.96
C LEU A 86 21.94 8.39 18.43
N PHE A 87 21.06 7.94 19.32
CA PHE A 87 19.62 7.87 19.11
C PHE A 87 18.94 8.90 19.99
N VAL A 88 18.17 9.81 19.41
CA VAL A 88 17.34 10.76 20.14
C VAL A 88 15.91 10.28 20.08
N ILE A 89 15.28 9.97 21.20
CA ILE A 89 13.98 9.28 21.25
C ILE A 89 12.95 10.16 21.95
N GLU A 90 11.96 10.64 21.18
CA GLU A 90 10.85 11.44 21.68
C GLU A 90 9.55 10.65 21.85
N GLY A 91 8.69 11.17 22.72
CA GLY A 91 7.30 10.72 22.84
C GLY A 91 7.11 9.49 23.71
N ILE A 92 8.15 9.05 24.43
CA ILE A 92 8.10 7.98 25.42
C ILE A 92 8.70 8.45 26.74
N GLY A 93 8.16 8.01 27.88
CA GLY A 93 8.70 8.32 29.19
C GLY A 93 9.97 7.52 29.51
N TYR A 94 10.91 8.13 30.24
CA TYR A 94 12.20 7.51 30.62
C TYR A 94 12.03 6.11 31.20
N GLN A 95 11.16 5.98 32.21
CA GLN A 95 10.91 4.70 32.88
C GLN A 95 10.31 3.64 31.94
N GLU A 96 9.49 4.05 30.99
CA GLU A 96 8.86 3.14 30.02
C GLU A 96 9.91 2.61 29.03
N LEU A 97 10.74 3.50 28.49
CA LEU A 97 11.87 3.15 27.62
C LEU A 97 12.89 2.27 28.36
N HIS A 98 13.23 2.64 29.59
CA HIS A 98 14.12 1.87 30.46
C HIS A 98 13.62 0.43 30.65
N ASN A 99 12.37 0.27 31.09
CA ASN A 99 11.78 -1.06 31.33
C ASN A 99 11.76 -1.92 30.05
N PHE A 100 11.53 -1.29 28.90
CA PHE A 100 11.58 -1.97 27.61
C PHE A 100 12.99 -2.45 27.27
N LEU A 101 13.99 -1.58 27.30
CA LEU A 101 15.38 -1.93 26.97
C LEU A 101 15.91 -3.04 27.89
N LYS A 102 15.56 -2.98 29.18
CA LYS A 102 15.89 -4.02 30.16
C LYS A 102 15.31 -5.38 29.78
N ARG A 103 14.04 -5.42 29.32
CA ARG A 103 13.37 -6.66 28.90
C ARG A 103 13.98 -7.25 27.63
N GLU A 104 14.38 -6.42 26.68
CA GLU A 104 14.90 -6.87 25.37
C GLU A 104 16.38 -7.31 25.42
N GLY A 105 17.12 -6.98 26.49
CA GLY A 105 18.45 -7.55 26.72
C GLY A 105 19.31 -6.84 27.76
N GLU A 106 19.07 -7.13 29.04
CA GLU A 106 19.73 -6.54 30.23
C GLU A 106 21.26 -6.39 30.10
N ASP A 107 21.97 -7.39 29.56
CA ASP A 107 23.45 -7.38 29.48
C ASP A 107 24.03 -6.39 28.44
N LYS A 108 23.21 -5.82 27.55
CA LYS A 108 23.66 -4.94 26.46
C LYS A 108 23.38 -3.46 26.71
N PHE A 109 22.56 -3.14 27.70
CA PHE A 109 22.12 -1.78 28.01
C PHE A 109 22.61 -1.37 29.40
N ALA A 110 23.34 -0.26 29.48
CA ALA A 110 23.64 0.40 30.74
C ALA A 110 22.74 1.63 30.93
N LEU A 111 22.41 1.89 32.18
CA LEU A 111 21.47 2.94 32.58
C LEU A 111 22.16 3.95 33.49
N GLU A 112 23.09 3.46 34.33
CA GLU A 112 24.04 4.27 35.06
C GLU A 112 25.45 4.06 34.50
N GLU A 113 26.31 5.08 34.59
CA GLU A 113 27.71 4.94 34.15
C GLU A 113 28.46 3.81 34.88
N SER A 114 28.08 3.54 36.13
CA SER A 114 28.61 2.46 36.96
C SER A 114 28.32 1.06 36.39
N ASP A 115 27.28 0.92 35.58
CA ASP A 115 26.86 -0.36 35.01
C ASP A 115 27.58 -0.68 33.70
N ILE A 116 28.37 0.26 33.17
CA ILE A 116 29.06 0.10 31.90
C ILE A 116 30.24 -0.85 32.03
N ASP A 117 30.05 -2.07 31.53
CA ASP A 117 31.06 -3.12 31.47
C ASP A 117 31.61 -3.34 30.04
N LYS A 118 32.25 -4.48 29.78
CA LYS A 118 32.80 -4.84 28.46
C LYS A 118 31.76 -5.33 27.46
N ASN A 119 30.59 -5.75 27.93
CA ASN A 119 29.51 -6.33 27.13
C ASN A 119 28.43 -5.29 26.78
N THR A 120 28.40 -4.18 27.53
CA THR A 120 27.54 -3.03 27.31
C THR A 120 27.77 -2.44 25.92
N ARG A 121 26.68 -2.32 25.14
CA ARG A 121 26.69 -1.72 23.79
C ARG A 121 25.95 -0.39 23.77
N TYR A 122 24.88 -0.26 24.54
CA TYR A 122 24.00 0.90 24.54
C TYR A 122 23.96 1.55 25.91
N TYR A 123 23.90 2.89 25.96
CA TYR A 123 23.80 3.66 27.20
C TYR A 123 22.66 4.67 27.12
N LEU A 124 21.70 4.59 28.04
CA LEU A 124 20.59 5.53 28.15
C LEU A 124 21.02 6.75 28.97
N THR A 125 20.90 7.95 28.40
CA THR A 125 21.34 9.21 29.02
C THR A 125 20.24 10.28 28.96
N GLU A 126 20.19 11.12 29.99
CA GLU A 126 19.33 12.31 30.07
C GLU A 126 20.05 13.58 29.56
N ASN A 127 21.33 13.49 29.19
CA ASN A 127 22.11 14.62 28.68
C ASN A 127 22.66 14.32 27.29
N HIS A 128 22.38 15.21 26.34
CA HIS A 128 22.91 15.14 24.96
C HIS A 128 24.36 15.65 24.86
N ASP A 129 24.76 16.55 25.77
CA ASP A 129 26.01 17.29 25.78
C ASP A 129 27.05 16.60 26.68
N THR A 130 27.20 15.29 26.49
CA THR A 130 28.21 14.53 27.21
C THR A 130 29.58 14.79 26.60
N LYS A 131 30.25 15.85 27.06
CA LYS A 131 31.72 15.94 27.09
C LYS A 131 32.37 14.86 27.97
N GLN A 132 31.60 13.90 28.47
CA GLN A 132 32.13 12.68 29.06
C GLN A 132 33.04 12.03 28.02
N LYS A 133 34.22 11.58 28.45
CA LYS A 133 35.19 10.86 27.62
C LYS A 133 34.48 9.66 27.00
N HIS A 134 33.97 9.86 25.80
CA HIS A 134 33.20 8.86 25.09
C HIS A 134 34.07 7.61 24.96
N LYS A 135 33.62 6.50 25.56
CA LYS A 135 34.18 5.19 25.22
C LYS A 135 33.76 4.96 23.78
N GLU A 136 34.71 4.96 22.83
CA GLU A 136 34.49 4.87 21.36
C GLU A 136 33.59 3.71 20.91
N LYS A 137 33.27 2.77 21.80
CA LYS A 137 32.49 1.56 21.53
C LYS A 137 31.00 1.64 21.91
N LEU A 138 30.55 2.68 22.61
CA LEU A 138 29.17 2.79 23.09
C LEU A 138 28.26 3.57 22.13
N ILE A 139 27.01 3.12 22.02
CA ILE A 139 25.91 3.81 21.34
C ILE A 139 25.03 4.50 22.39
N TYR A 140 24.78 5.79 22.22
CA TYR A 140 24.02 6.60 23.18
C TYR A 140 22.54 6.64 22.80
N ILE A 141 21.66 6.49 23.78
CA ILE A 141 20.23 6.69 23.65
C ILE A 141 19.88 7.90 24.52
N PHE A 142 19.58 9.02 23.90
CA PHE A 142 19.15 10.24 24.56
C PHE A 142 17.63 10.36 24.47
N GLN A 143 16.98 10.55 25.61
CA GLN A 143 15.54 10.84 25.65
C GLN A 143 15.35 12.25 26.23
N PRO A 144 14.95 13.24 25.42
CA PRO A 144 14.76 14.59 25.89
C PRO A 144 13.53 14.68 26.80
N GLU A 145 13.59 15.58 27.79
CA GLU A 145 12.46 15.93 28.66
C GLU A 145 11.39 16.75 27.93
N PHE A 146 11.78 17.46 26.86
CA PHE A 146 10.93 18.33 26.05
C PHE A 146 10.92 17.89 24.59
N LYS A 147 9.87 18.24 23.85
CA LYS A 147 9.86 18.08 22.39
C LYS A 147 10.83 19.10 21.79
N PHE A 148 11.64 18.68 20.82
CA PHE A 148 12.40 19.63 20.03
C PHE A 148 11.43 20.37 19.10
N ASP A 149 11.44 21.70 19.17
CA ASP A 149 10.83 22.55 18.13
C ASP A 149 11.83 22.70 16.97
N GLU A 150 11.36 23.03 15.76
CA GLU A 150 12.18 23.06 14.53
C GLU A 150 13.46 23.92 14.67
N GLU A 151 13.40 25.03 15.41
CA GLU A 151 14.56 25.89 15.69
C GLU A 151 15.59 25.20 16.61
N MET A 152 15.13 24.44 17.62
CA MET A 152 16.02 23.65 18.48
C MET A 152 16.59 22.44 17.74
N GLU A 153 15.88 21.83 16.78
CA GLU A 153 16.43 20.76 15.94
C GLU A 153 17.61 21.25 15.07
N GLU A 154 17.52 22.48 14.54
CA GLU A 154 18.59 23.10 13.76
C GLU A 154 19.82 23.48 14.59
N GLU A 155 19.60 24.00 15.81
CA GLU A 155 20.66 24.33 16.76
C GLU A 155 21.29 23.07 17.38
N ALA A 156 20.49 22.05 17.69
CA ALA A 156 20.92 20.77 18.26
C ALA A 156 21.44 19.79 17.21
N LYS A 157 21.60 20.20 15.93
CA LYS A 157 22.35 19.41 14.93
C LYS A 157 23.58 18.86 15.63
N PHE A 158 23.60 17.55 15.84
CA PHE A 158 24.63 16.86 16.61
C PHE A 158 25.90 16.81 15.75
N ARG A 159 26.48 17.98 15.46
CA ARG A 159 27.35 18.29 14.31
C ARG A 159 28.60 17.41 14.21
N ASP A 160 28.93 16.68 15.27
CA ASP A 160 30.08 15.79 15.35
C ASP A 160 29.71 14.29 15.54
N LYS A 161 28.42 13.91 15.43
CA LYS A 161 27.94 12.55 15.71
C LYS A 161 27.08 11.99 14.57
N VAL A 162 27.27 10.70 14.29
CA VAL A 162 26.35 9.94 13.42
C VAL A 162 25.06 9.67 14.22
N TYR A 163 23.96 10.36 13.92
CA TYR A 163 22.76 10.35 14.76
C TYR A 163 21.47 9.92 14.01
N ILE A 164 20.47 9.49 14.78
CA ILE A 164 19.08 9.30 14.35
C ILE A 164 18.14 9.92 15.38
N HIS A 165 17.20 10.74 14.94
CA HIS A 165 16.14 11.30 15.76
C HIS A 165 14.81 10.61 15.47
N LEU A 166 14.15 10.13 16.52
CA LEU A 166 13.00 9.25 16.49
C LEU A 166 11.83 9.86 17.26
N ARG A 167 10.63 9.73 16.71
CA ARG A 167 9.38 10.07 17.40
C ARG A 167 8.48 8.84 17.54
N LEU A 168 8.06 8.54 18.77
CA LEU A 168 7.15 7.43 19.05
C LEU A 168 5.81 7.61 18.32
N ILE A 169 5.32 6.52 17.74
CA ILE A 169 3.97 6.43 17.16
C ILE A 169 3.12 5.33 17.81
N ASN A 170 3.76 4.29 18.36
CA ASN A 170 3.07 3.18 19.02
C ASN A 170 3.90 2.71 20.22
N ALA A 171 3.44 3.07 21.43
CA ALA A 171 4.09 2.68 22.68
C ALA A 171 4.08 1.16 22.92
N HIS A 172 3.03 0.46 22.48
CA HIS A 172 2.89 -0.97 22.74
C HIS A 172 3.91 -1.81 21.96
N GLU A 173 4.20 -1.41 20.72
CA GLU A 173 5.12 -2.12 19.82
C GLU A 173 6.50 -1.44 19.71
N PHE A 174 6.70 -0.33 20.44
CA PHE A 174 7.91 0.49 20.39
C PHE A 174 8.28 0.85 18.95
N GLU A 175 7.30 1.38 18.23
CA GLU A 175 7.48 1.83 16.85
C GLU A 175 7.64 3.34 16.78
N PHE A 176 8.57 3.74 15.91
CA PHE A 176 9.03 5.11 15.77
C PHE A 176 9.04 5.52 14.31
N ILE A 177 8.88 6.81 14.06
CA ILE A 177 9.22 7.44 12.79
C ILE A 177 10.57 8.15 12.92
N VAL A 178 11.34 8.20 11.83
CA VAL A 178 12.57 8.98 11.77
C VAL A 178 12.23 10.43 11.43
N LYS A 179 12.61 11.35 12.31
CA LYS A 179 12.43 12.80 12.13
C LYS A 179 13.59 13.41 11.33
N SER A 180 14.80 13.07 11.72
CA SER A 180 16.04 13.48 11.07
C SER A 180 17.12 12.43 11.33
N LYS A 181 18.17 12.44 10.51
CA LYS A 181 19.33 11.54 10.65
C LYS A 181 20.56 12.20 10.04
N ALA A 182 21.74 11.73 10.45
CA ALA A 182 22.98 12.04 9.73
C ALA A 182 22.97 11.42 8.31
N ASP A 183 23.71 12.03 7.38
CA ASP A 183 23.76 11.59 5.99
C ASP A 183 24.36 10.19 5.84
N GLU A 184 25.35 9.83 6.67
CA GLU A 184 26.01 8.52 6.61
C GLU A 184 25.15 7.37 7.18
N VAL A 185 23.99 7.67 7.76
CA VAL A 185 23.08 6.64 8.29
C VAL A 185 22.25 6.04 7.17
N SER A 186 22.42 4.74 6.95
CA SER A 186 21.49 3.93 6.15
C SER A 186 20.38 3.38 7.04
N LEU A 187 19.13 3.62 6.66
CA LEU A 187 17.97 3.08 7.36
C LEU A 187 17.67 1.66 6.87
N PRO A 188 17.27 0.74 7.76
CA PRO A 188 16.91 -0.60 7.35
C PRO A 188 15.50 -0.61 6.74
N ILE A 189 14.98 -1.79 6.39
CA ILE A 189 13.61 -1.92 5.85
C ILE A 189 12.60 -1.57 6.97
N PRO A 190 11.62 -0.69 6.72
CA PRO A 190 10.58 -0.35 7.70
C PRO A 190 9.79 -1.58 8.16
N SER A 191 9.40 -1.62 9.43
CA SER A 191 8.53 -2.69 9.98
C SER A 191 7.14 -2.62 9.37
N ARG A 192 6.63 -1.39 9.23
CA ARG A 192 5.38 -1.06 8.54
C ARG A 192 5.44 0.39 8.06
N TYR A 193 4.33 0.85 7.51
CA TYR A 193 4.13 2.22 7.09
C TYR A 193 2.78 2.70 7.60
N ASP A 194 2.73 3.95 8.05
CA ASP A 194 1.53 4.57 8.63
C ASP A 194 0.95 5.62 7.68
N PHE A 195 -0.37 5.62 7.55
CA PHE A 195 -1.14 6.50 6.66
C PHE A 195 -2.10 7.42 7.42
N THR A 196 -2.04 7.45 8.75
CA THR A 196 -2.93 8.28 9.58
C THR A 196 -2.68 9.78 9.43
N GLY A 197 -1.45 10.17 9.08
CA GLY A 197 -1.13 11.53 8.67
C GLY A 197 -1.68 11.77 7.26
N ASN A 198 -2.71 12.60 7.13
CA ASN A 198 -3.35 12.94 5.84
C ASN A 198 -2.42 13.76 4.89
N MET A 199 -1.24 13.25 4.54
CA MET A 199 -0.43 13.81 3.46
C MET A 199 -0.95 13.29 2.13
N LEU A 200 -1.98 13.96 1.62
CA LEU A 200 -2.47 13.74 0.27
C LEU A 200 -1.37 14.17 -0.70
N VAL A 201 -0.80 13.20 -1.43
CA VAL A 201 0.31 13.47 -2.37
C VAL A 201 -0.21 14.25 -3.56
N THR A 202 -1.35 13.82 -4.11
CA THR A 202 -1.99 14.44 -5.27
C THR A 202 -3.35 13.75 -5.52
N HIS A 203 -4.34 14.51 -6.01
CA HIS A 203 -5.54 13.93 -6.64
C HIS A 203 -5.26 13.48 -8.09
N ASP A 204 -4.13 13.88 -8.66
CA ASP A 204 -3.74 13.55 -10.03
C ASP A 204 -2.56 12.57 -10.06
N GLU A 205 -2.87 11.30 -10.25
CA GLU A 205 -1.92 10.21 -10.50
C GLU A 205 -0.88 10.55 -11.58
N ASN A 206 -1.22 11.40 -12.57
CA ASN A 206 -0.29 11.77 -13.63
C ASN A 206 0.84 12.69 -13.14
N LYS A 207 0.58 13.53 -12.12
CA LYS A 207 1.61 14.38 -11.51
C LYS A 207 2.64 13.57 -10.75
N LEU A 208 2.19 12.48 -10.11
CA LEU A 208 3.09 11.55 -9.44
C LEU A 208 4.08 10.96 -10.46
N LEU A 209 3.59 10.51 -11.62
CA LEU A 209 4.43 9.89 -12.65
C LEU A 209 5.40 10.84 -13.36
N GLN A 210 5.16 12.15 -13.26
CA GLN A 210 6.05 13.19 -13.79
C GLN A 210 7.07 13.66 -12.76
N ASN A 211 7.04 13.10 -11.55
CA ASN A 211 7.99 13.46 -10.51
C ASN A 211 9.35 12.78 -10.76
N GLU A 212 10.41 13.59 -10.84
CA GLU A 212 11.78 13.12 -11.05
C GLU A 212 12.27 12.21 -9.90
N GLU A 213 11.66 12.31 -8.71
CA GLU A 213 11.95 11.50 -7.52
C GLU A 213 11.29 10.11 -7.53
N LEU A 214 10.52 9.76 -8.57
CA LEU A 214 9.78 8.49 -8.66
C LEU A 214 10.67 7.28 -9.02
N CYS A 215 11.91 7.23 -8.55
CA CYS A 215 12.85 6.17 -8.89
C CYS A 215 12.35 4.79 -8.40
N PHE A 216 12.03 4.65 -7.10
CA PHE A 216 11.49 3.42 -6.53
C PHE A 216 10.33 3.72 -5.58
N SER A 217 9.12 3.29 -5.91
CA SER A 217 7.92 3.55 -5.10
C SER A 217 7.09 2.28 -4.87
N ILE A 218 6.42 2.22 -3.73
CA ILE A 218 5.55 1.10 -3.35
C ILE A 218 4.12 1.64 -3.20
N LEU A 219 3.17 1.02 -3.89
CA LEU A 219 1.73 1.27 -3.77
C LEU A 219 1.07 0.12 -3.00
N ALA A 220 0.88 0.32 -1.70
CA ALA A 220 0.30 -0.67 -0.81
C ALA A 220 -1.16 -0.34 -0.47
N ALA A 221 -2.07 -1.27 -0.75
CA ALA A 221 -3.48 -1.12 -0.38
C ALA A 221 -4.13 -2.48 -0.14
N ASN A 222 -5.25 -2.50 0.57
CA ASN A 222 -6.01 -3.73 0.80
C ASN A 222 -6.58 -4.31 -0.51
N ALA A 223 -7.10 -5.54 -0.45
CA ALA A 223 -7.76 -6.15 -1.59
C ALA A 223 -8.99 -5.32 -2.01
N GLY A 224 -9.26 -5.22 -3.32
CA GLY A 224 -10.40 -4.46 -3.85
C GLY A 224 -10.18 -2.97 -4.06
N PHE A 225 -9.12 -2.38 -3.47
CA PHE A 225 -8.82 -0.94 -3.55
C PHE A 225 -8.34 -0.42 -4.91
N GLY A 226 -8.26 -1.27 -5.94
CA GLY A 226 -7.96 -0.82 -7.30
C GLY A 226 -6.48 -0.80 -7.72
N LYS A 227 -5.56 -1.44 -6.98
CA LYS A 227 -4.11 -1.48 -7.32
C LYS A 227 -3.80 -1.89 -8.77
N SER A 228 -4.38 -3.00 -9.23
CA SER A 228 -4.16 -3.45 -10.61
C SER A 228 -4.91 -2.59 -11.63
N ALA A 229 -6.04 -2.01 -11.25
CA ALA A 229 -6.77 -1.05 -12.07
C ALA A 229 -5.95 0.24 -12.28
N PHE A 230 -5.25 0.71 -11.25
CA PHE A 230 -4.28 1.79 -11.33
C PHE A 230 -3.20 1.45 -12.38
N CYS A 231 -2.53 0.29 -12.26
CA CYS A 231 -1.49 -0.10 -13.21
C CYS A 231 -1.98 -0.18 -14.66
N LEU A 232 -3.17 -0.75 -14.87
CA LEU A 232 -3.80 -0.86 -16.18
C LEU A 232 -4.17 0.50 -16.76
N ASN A 233 -4.76 1.38 -15.95
CA ASN A 233 -5.15 2.72 -16.36
C ASN A 233 -3.94 3.57 -16.74
N GLN A 234 -2.84 3.50 -15.98
CA GLN A 234 -1.61 4.24 -16.32
C GLN A 234 -1.03 3.83 -17.68
N ARG A 235 -0.94 2.51 -17.93
CA ARG A 235 -0.55 1.99 -19.24
C ARG A 235 -1.49 2.47 -20.35
N TYR A 236 -2.80 2.45 -20.10
CA TYR A 236 -3.80 2.86 -21.08
C TYR A 236 -3.75 4.35 -21.43
N ILE A 237 -3.59 5.23 -20.42
CA ILE A 237 -3.40 6.67 -20.63
C ILE A 237 -2.16 6.91 -21.49
N TRP A 238 -1.05 6.27 -21.17
CA TRP A 238 0.19 6.36 -21.94
C TRP A 238 -0.02 5.92 -23.40
N GLN A 239 -0.64 4.77 -23.64
CA GLN A 239 -0.91 4.26 -25.01
C GLN A 239 -1.79 5.19 -25.85
N ARG A 240 -2.66 5.99 -25.21
CA ARG A 240 -3.57 6.92 -25.88
C ARG A 240 -3.06 8.35 -25.96
N SER A 241 -1.97 8.66 -25.26
CA SER A 241 -1.38 10.00 -25.33
C SER A 241 -0.91 10.29 -26.75
N LYS A 242 -1.43 11.38 -27.33
CA LYS A 242 -0.95 11.88 -28.63
C LYS A 242 0.33 12.69 -28.49
N GLU A 243 0.66 13.10 -27.27
CA GLU A 243 1.85 13.86 -26.94
C GLU A 243 2.92 12.88 -26.45
N LEU A 244 4.10 12.92 -27.07
CA LEU A 244 5.30 12.28 -26.54
C LEU A 244 5.72 13.04 -25.29
N LYS A 245 5.29 12.56 -24.13
CA LYS A 245 5.67 13.06 -22.81
C LYS A 245 6.37 11.95 -22.04
N GLU A 246 7.28 12.33 -21.16
CA GLU A 246 7.89 11.40 -20.22
C GLU A 246 6.85 10.88 -19.23
N PRO A 247 6.91 9.59 -18.83
CA PRO A 247 7.84 8.56 -19.31
C PRO A 247 7.56 8.12 -20.77
N PHE A 248 8.63 7.90 -21.54
CA PHE A 248 8.54 7.45 -22.93
C PHE A 248 8.06 6.00 -23.06
N CYS A 249 8.25 5.17 -22.04
CA CYS A 249 7.81 3.78 -22.05
C CYS A 249 7.18 3.41 -20.70
N VAL A 250 5.96 2.84 -20.74
CA VAL A 250 5.27 2.33 -19.55
C VAL A 250 5.03 0.83 -19.74
N ILE A 251 5.69 0.02 -18.92
CA ILE A 251 5.63 -1.45 -19.00
C ILE A 251 5.00 -1.98 -17.72
N ARG A 252 3.89 -2.71 -17.87
CA ARG A 252 3.28 -3.47 -16.76
C ARG A 252 3.82 -4.89 -16.76
N ILE A 253 4.39 -5.31 -15.63
CA ILE A 253 4.84 -6.67 -15.37
C ILE A 253 3.89 -7.28 -14.33
N ASN A 254 3.18 -8.34 -14.71
CA ASN A 254 2.28 -9.09 -13.84
C ASN A 254 3.11 -10.06 -12.98
N LEU A 255 3.40 -9.67 -11.74
CA LEU A 255 4.23 -10.44 -10.81
C LEU A 255 3.70 -11.84 -10.48
N PRO A 256 2.37 -12.07 -10.34
CA PRO A 256 1.81 -13.42 -10.19
C PRO A 256 2.18 -14.41 -11.31
N GLN A 257 2.48 -13.90 -12.51
CA GLN A 257 2.84 -14.71 -13.68
C GLN A 257 4.35 -14.75 -13.94
N LEU A 258 5.14 -14.12 -13.08
CA LEU A 258 6.58 -14.04 -13.20
C LEU A 258 7.23 -15.34 -12.74
N GLN A 259 8.07 -15.92 -13.58
CA GLN A 259 8.82 -17.14 -13.27
C GLN A 259 10.31 -16.85 -13.44
N LEU A 260 10.98 -16.58 -12.31
CA LEU A 260 12.40 -16.27 -12.30
C LEU A 260 13.24 -17.54 -12.04
N PRO A 261 14.34 -17.75 -12.79
CA PRO A 261 15.30 -18.80 -12.49
C PRO A 261 16.07 -18.49 -11.19
N ASN A 262 16.89 -19.45 -10.73
CA ASN A 262 17.70 -19.28 -9.51
C ASN A 262 18.63 -18.06 -9.58
N THR A 263 19.13 -17.72 -10.77
CA THR A 263 20.00 -16.57 -11.01
C THR A 263 19.34 -15.68 -12.05
N PRO A 264 18.39 -14.82 -11.66
CA PRO A 264 17.55 -14.10 -12.60
C PRO A 264 18.32 -13.03 -13.35
N LEU A 265 18.21 -12.97 -14.66
CA LEU A 265 18.72 -11.87 -15.48
C LEU A 265 17.60 -10.85 -15.72
N LEU A 266 17.97 -9.62 -16.07
CA LEU A 266 16.98 -8.57 -16.33
C LEU A 266 15.92 -8.98 -17.39
N PRO A 267 16.27 -9.64 -18.52
CA PRO A 267 15.30 -10.10 -19.52
C PRO A 267 14.28 -11.11 -19.02
N ASP A 268 14.57 -11.85 -17.94
CA ASP A 268 13.73 -12.96 -17.48
C ASP A 268 12.33 -12.52 -17.03
N ALA A 269 12.15 -11.24 -16.72
CA ALA A 269 10.85 -10.67 -16.37
C ALA A 269 10.03 -10.18 -17.57
N PHE A 270 10.61 -10.15 -18.77
CA PHE A 270 10.01 -9.61 -19.98
C PHE A 270 9.52 -10.74 -20.90
N THR A 271 8.52 -11.48 -20.41
CA THR A 271 7.94 -12.64 -21.09
C THR A 271 6.53 -12.35 -21.54
N ARG A 272 6.02 -13.09 -22.54
CA ARG A 272 4.63 -12.96 -22.98
C ARG A 272 3.62 -13.15 -21.84
N SER A 273 3.90 -14.03 -20.89
CA SER A 273 3.02 -14.21 -19.73
C SER A 273 3.05 -12.98 -18.82
N SER A 274 4.22 -12.47 -18.45
CA SER A 274 4.32 -11.35 -17.51
C SER A 274 3.97 -9.99 -18.11
N THR A 275 4.24 -9.76 -19.39
CA THR A 275 4.07 -8.44 -20.06
C THR A 275 3.03 -8.41 -21.17
N VAL A 276 2.30 -9.50 -21.41
CA VAL A 276 1.31 -9.70 -22.51
C VAL A 276 1.86 -9.58 -23.94
N GLU A 277 3.17 -9.47 -24.10
CA GLU A 277 3.86 -9.41 -25.39
C GLU A 277 5.25 -10.03 -25.32
N ASP A 278 5.78 -10.41 -26.49
CA ASP A 278 7.12 -10.97 -26.63
C ASP A 278 8.19 -9.86 -26.70
N TRP A 279 9.37 -10.14 -26.16
CA TRP A 279 10.51 -9.23 -26.14
C TRP A 279 11.70 -9.83 -26.90
N PRO A 280 11.73 -9.72 -28.24
CA PRO A 280 12.90 -10.14 -29.00
C PRO A 280 14.12 -9.32 -28.58
N GLU A 281 15.31 -9.90 -28.78
CA GLU A 281 16.59 -9.35 -28.29
C GLU A 281 16.78 -7.86 -28.62
N TRP A 282 16.48 -7.44 -29.85
CA TRP A 282 16.64 -6.05 -30.27
C TRP A 282 15.71 -5.09 -29.49
N LYS A 283 14.49 -5.52 -29.17
CA LYS A 283 13.50 -4.72 -28.45
C LYS A 283 13.91 -4.56 -26.99
N PHE A 284 14.41 -5.65 -26.39
CA PHE A 284 14.95 -5.60 -25.04
C PHE A 284 16.21 -4.74 -24.96
N LYS A 285 17.16 -4.85 -25.89
CA LYS A 285 18.35 -3.98 -25.92
C LYS A 285 18.01 -2.49 -26.03
N ALA A 286 16.99 -2.15 -26.82
CA ALA A 286 16.50 -0.78 -26.88
C ALA A 286 15.90 -0.32 -25.54
N LEU A 287 15.12 -1.19 -24.89
CA LEU A 287 14.59 -0.91 -23.55
C LEU A 287 15.71 -0.73 -22.52
N GLU A 288 16.72 -1.59 -22.52
CA GLU A 288 17.84 -1.54 -21.58
C GLU A 288 18.60 -0.20 -21.70
N HIS A 289 18.88 0.25 -22.92
CA HIS A 289 19.43 1.60 -23.16
C HIS A 289 18.51 2.71 -22.63
N ASP A 290 17.19 2.56 -22.80
CA ASP A 290 16.24 3.55 -22.31
C ASP A 290 16.10 3.55 -20.78
N MET A 291 16.27 2.40 -20.13
CA MET A 291 16.30 2.24 -18.67
C MET A 291 17.50 2.97 -18.02
N GLU A 292 18.57 3.24 -18.78
CA GLU A 292 19.74 4.01 -18.34
C GLU A 292 19.55 5.54 -18.42
N ILE A 293 18.39 6.01 -18.91
CA ILE A 293 18.02 7.42 -19.01
C ILE A 293 16.95 7.72 -17.95
N GLN A 294 17.22 8.68 -17.07
CA GLN A 294 16.32 9.06 -15.97
C GLN A 294 14.93 9.40 -16.50
N GLY A 295 13.89 8.84 -15.86
CA GLY A 295 12.49 9.15 -16.16
C GLY A 295 11.95 8.58 -17.48
N LYS A 296 12.80 7.96 -18.31
CA LYS A 296 12.40 7.49 -19.65
C LYS A 296 11.53 6.23 -19.60
N VAL A 297 11.78 5.35 -18.64
CA VAL A 297 11.08 4.06 -18.48
C VAL A 297 10.39 4.02 -17.12
N LEU A 298 9.10 3.66 -17.13
CA LEU A 298 8.31 3.34 -15.94
C LEU A 298 7.92 1.86 -15.96
N LEU A 299 8.36 1.12 -14.94
CA LEU A 299 7.94 -0.25 -14.67
C LEU A 299 6.82 -0.27 -13.62
N LEU A 300 5.68 -0.83 -13.99
CA LEU A 300 4.55 -1.09 -13.11
C LEU A 300 4.56 -2.57 -12.72
N LEU A 301 5.09 -2.89 -11.55
CA LEU A 301 5.23 -4.25 -11.03
C LEU A 301 3.99 -4.59 -10.21
N ASP A 302 3.04 -5.32 -10.82
CA ASP A 302 1.69 -5.49 -10.29
C ASP A 302 1.53 -6.82 -9.54
N GLY A 303 1.17 -6.78 -8.25
CA GLY A 303 0.75 -7.93 -7.45
C GLY A 303 1.84 -8.65 -6.66
N PHE A 304 2.77 -7.91 -6.01
CA PHE A 304 3.87 -8.53 -5.28
C PHE A 304 3.42 -9.45 -4.13
N ASP A 305 2.30 -9.13 -3.47
CA ASP A 305 1.75 -9.94 -2.37
C ASP A 305 1.32 -11.36 -2.78
N GLU A 306 1.22 -11.62 -4.08
CA GLU A 306 0.89 -12.93 -4.64
C GLU A 306 2.11 -13.84 -4.82
N ILE A 307 3.33 -13.32 -4.65
CA ILE A 307 4.57 -14.12 -4.56
C ILE A 307 4.64 -14.72 -3.16
N LYS A 308 4.15 -15.95 -3.01
CA LYS A 308 3.92 -16.57 -1.69
C LYS A 308 5.17 -17.19 -1.07
N ASP A 309 6.07 -17.72 -1.89
CA ASP A 309 7.24 -18.45 -1.40
C ASP A 309 8.46 -17.54 -1.22
N VAL A 310 9.20 -17.79 -0.14
CA VAL A 310 10.37 -16.99 0.26
C VAL A 310 11.44 -17.00 -0.82
N THR A 311 11.64 -18.13 -1.49
CA THR A 311 12.66 -18.28 -2.54
C THR A 311 12.32 -17.42 -3.76
N SER A 312 11.07 -17.36 -4.19
CA SER A 312 10.65 -16.48 -5.29
C SER A 312 10.71 -15.01 -4.89
N VAL A 313 10.43 -14.66 -3.63
CA VAL A 313 10.64 -13.30 -3.12
C VAL A 313 12.13 -12.92 -3.19
N GLN A 314 13.02 -13.83 -2.79
CA GLN A 314 14.48 -13.61 -2.89
C GLN A 314 14.91 -13.42 -4.34
N ARG A 315 14.50 -14.32 -5.24
CA ARG A 315 14.79 -14.18 -6.69
C ARG A 315 14.22 -12.89 -7.26
N PHE A 316 13.02 -12.49 -6.85
CA PHE A 316 12.44 -11.21 -7.26
C PHE A 316 13.29 -10.03 -6.79
N ASN A 317 13.73 -10.01 -5.54
CA ASN A 317 14.61 -8.96 -5.03
C ASN A 317 15.98 -8.97 -5.74
N ASP A 318 16.54 -10.15 -6.06
CA ASP A 318 17.78 -10.29 -6.84
C ASP A 318 17.63 -9.80 -8.29
N TRP A 319 16.44 -9.98 -8.88
CA TRP A 319 16.11 -9.42 -10.18
C TRP A 319 15.93 -7.90 -10.10
N LEU A 320 15.21 -7.43 -9.09
CA LEU A 320 14.95 -6.01 -8.86
C LEU A 320 16.27 -5.25 -8.63
N SER A 321 17.25 -5.84 -7.95
CA SER A 321 18.56 -5.23 -7.74
C SER A 321 19.39 -5.06 -9.04
N LYS A 322 19.00 -5.74 -10.13
CA LYS A 322 19.64 -5.60 -11.45
C LYS A 322 18.98 -4.53 -12.31
N THR A 323 17.86 -3.98 -11.87
CA THR A 323 17.22 -2.85 -12.56
C THR A 323 18.08 -1.59 -12.40
N CYS A 324 18.11 -0.75 -13.44
CA CYS A 324 18.93 0.44 -13.43
C CYS A 324 18.40 1.44 -12.38
N SER A 325 19.32 1.91 -11.53
CA SER A 325 19.54 3.33 -11.22
C SER A 325 18.41 4.34 -11.41
N LYS A 326 18.06 4.48 -12.69
CA LYS A 326 17.35 5.61 -13.28
C LYS A 326 15.98 5.22 -13.83
N THR A 327 15.65 3.93 -13.76
CA THR A 327 14.35 3.41 -14.14
C THR A 327 13.35 3.71 -13.03
N ASN A 328 12.22 4.31 -13.39
CA ASN A 328 11.13 4.54 -12.47
C ASN A 328 10.37 3.22 -12.22
N ILE A 329 10.14 2.88 -10.95
CA ILE A 329 9.49 1.63 -10.57
C ILE A 329 8.36 1.92 -9.59
N ILE A 330 7.16 1.41 -9.88
CA ILE A 330 6.05 1.34 -8.92
C ILE A 330 5.71 -0.13 -8.69
N ILE A 331 5.80 -0.58 -7.44
CA ILE A 331 5.41 -1.95 -7.04
C ILE A 331 4.07 -1.91 -6.31
N THR A 332 3.07 -2.64 -6.81
CA THR A 332 1.81 -2.80 -6.08
C THR A 332 1.85 -4.00 -5.16
N THR A 333 1.32 -3.84 -3.95
CA THR A 333 1.29 -4.93 -2.95
C THR A 333 0.19 -4.73 -1.92
N ARG A 334 0.02 -5.70 -1.03
CA ARG A 334 -0.75 -5.53 0.22
C ARG A 334 0.18 -5.05 1.34
N PRO A 335 -0.32 -4.31 2.34
CA PRO A 335 0.50 -3.76 3.41
C PRO A 335 1.40 -4.79 4.11
N TYR A 336 0.90 -6.01 4.37
CA TYR A 336 1.66 -7.06 5.05
C TYR A 336 2.86 -7.60 4.26
N ALA A 337 2.91 -7.39 2.93
CA ALA A 337 3.98 -7.90 2.07
C ALA A 337 5.01 -6.81 1.75
N ALA A 338 4.69 -5.53 1.97
CA ALA A 338 5.57 -4.41 1.63
C ALA A 338 6.96 -4.49 2.29
N ASN A 339 7.04 -4.98 3.52
CA ASN A 339 8.30 -5.14 4.25
C ASN A 339 9.19 -6.30 3.75
N LYS A 340 8.71 -7.10 2.79
CA LYS A 340 9.52 -8.14 2.13
C LYS A 340 10.23 -7.63 0.88
N LEU A 341 9.92 -6.41 0.43
CA LEU A 341 10.60 -5.74 -0.66
C LEU A 341 11.91 -5.17 -0.13
N ILE A 342 13.01 -5.59 -0.75
CA ILE A 342 14.32 -5.01 -0.51
C ILE A 342 14.49 -3.94 -1.58
N SER A 343 14.61 -2.68 -1.16
CA SER A 343 14.89 -1.59 -2.11
C SER A 343 16.17 -1.94 -2.88
N PRO A 344 16.25 -1.69 -4.20
CA PRO A 344 17.52 -1.73 -4.91
C PRO A 344 18.50 -0.72 -4.28
N ALA A 345 19.71 -0.57 -4.84
CA ALA A 345 20.69 0.44 -4.39
C ALA A 345 20.19 1.92 -4.43
N GLN A 346 18.91 2.14 -4.72
CA GLN A 346 18.21 3.41 -4.72
C GLN A 346 17.42 3.60 -3.41
N PRO A 347 17.30 4.85 -2.92
CA PRO A 347 16.38 5.15 -1.84
C PRO A 347 14.93 4.95 -2.29
N LEU A 348 14.07 4.51 -1.36
CA LEU A 348 12.62 4.52 -1.54
C LEU A 348 12.16 5.97 -1.73
N GLY A 349 11.56 6.27 -2.88
CA GLY A 349 10.94 7.56 -3.18
C GLY A 349 9.64 7.72 -2.42
N TYR A 350 8.59 6.98 -2.82
CA TYR A 350 7.27 7.08 -2.19
C TYR A 350 6.76 5.74 -1.68
N TYR A 351 6.23 5.75 -0.45
CA TYR A 351 5.29 4.72 0.01
C TYR A 351 3.88 5.28 -0.07
N LEU A 352 3.01 4.64 -0.84
CA LEU A 352 1.70 5.17 -1.20
C LEU A 352 0.60 4.18 -0.82
N THR A 353 -0.60 4.71 -0.54
CA THR A 353 -1.84 3.92 -0.49
C THR A 353 -2.96 4.55 -1.29
N LEU A 354 -3.90 3.71 -1.71
CA LEU A 354 -5.16 4.12 -2.33
C LEU A 354 -6.18 4.30 -1.21
N LYS A 355 -6.78 5.48 -1.11
CA LYS A 355 -7.95 5.70 -0.25
C LYS A 355 -9.20 5.09 -0.85
N GLU A 356 -10.16 4.80 0.02
CA GLU A 356 -11.54 4.52 -0.36
C GLU A 356 -12.12 5.69 -1.18
N TYR A 357 -13.01 5.39 -2.11
CA TYR A 357 -13.80 6.37 -2.82
C TYR A 357 -14.62 7.20 -1.84
N ASN A 358 -14.48 8.51 -1.96
CA ASN A 358 -15.40 9.45 -1.37
C ASN A 358 -16.77 9.43 -2.11
N GLU A 359 -17.75 10.16 -1.59
CA GLU A 359 -19.09 10.20 -2.19
C GLU A 359 -19.08 10.63 -3.67
N GLU A 360 -18.21 11.57 -4.04
CA GLU A 360 -18.12 12.10 -5.41
C GLU A 360 -17.55 11.04 -6.37
N GLN A 361 -16.43 10.41 -5.99
CA GLN A 361 -15.81 9.33 -6.76
C GLN A 361 -16.76 8.15 -6.96
N HIS A 362 -17.51 7.78 -5.92
CA HIS A 362 -18.49 6.70 -6.02
C HIS A 362 -19.65 7.06 -6.99
N ARG A 363 -20.18 8.28 -6.93
CA ARG A 363 -21.20 8.75 -7.91
C ARG A 363 -20.66 8.76 -9.33
N GLU A 364 -19.42 9.24 -9.51
CA GLU A 364 -18.75 9.24 -10.80
C GLU A 364 -18.58 7.82 -11.36
N TYR A 365 -18.22 6.86 -10.50
CA TYR A 365 -18.07 5.46 -10.88
C TYR A 365 -19.38 4.89 -11.43
N ILE A 366 -20.48 5.05 -10.69
CA ILE A 366 -21.81 4.60 -11.12
C ILE A 366 -22.20 5.26 -12.45
N TYR A 367 -21.98 6.57 -12.58
CA TYR A 367 -22.26 7.30 -13.82
C TYR A 367 -21.50 6.71 -15.01
N LYS A 368 -20.17 6.55 -14.90
CA LYS A 368 -19.32 6.01 -15.97
C LYS A 368 -19.70 4.56 -16.31
N TYR A 369 -20.04 3.76 -15.31
CA TYR A 369 -20.49 2.39 -15.50
C TYR A 369 -21.79 2.32 -16.30
N LEU A 370 -22.81 3.11 -15.90
CA LEU A 370 -24.07 3.17 -16.64
C LEU A 370 -23.84 3.68 -18.07
N GLU A 371 -22.99 4.69 -18.25
CA GLU A 371 -22.63 5.19 -19.58
C GLU A 371 -22.03 4.08 -20.46
N ALA A 372 -21.12 3.27 -19.92
CA ALA A 372 -20.52 2.14 -20.61
C ALA A 372 -21.54 1.04 -20.93
N LEU A 373 -22.41 0.71 -19.98
CA LEU A 373 -23.48 -0.28 -20.15
C LEU A 373 -24.46 0.12 -21.26
N PHE A 374 -24.93 1.37 -21.28
CA PHE A 374 -25.84 1.84 -22.34
C PHE A 374 -25.17 1.92 -23.71
N LYS A 375 -23.86 2.21 -23.78
CA LYS A 375 -23.10 2.10 -25.03
C LYS A 375 -23.07 0.66 -25.56
N GLU A 376 -22.99 -0.34 -24.69
CA GLU A 376 -23.11 -1.75 -25.07
C GLU A 376 -24.52 -2.07 -25.59
N PHE A 377 -25.57 -1.67 -24.86
CA PHE A 377 -26.96 -1.88 -25.29
C PHE A 377 -27.28 -1.22 -26.63
N HIS A 378 -26.69 -0.06 -26.92
CA HIS A 378 -26.80 0.57 -28.23
C HIS A 378 -26.17 -0.27 -29.34
N LYS A 379 -25.02 -0.92 -29.10
CA LYS A 379 -24.44 -1.86 -30.07
C LYS A 379 -25.35 -3.07 -30.29
N SER A 380 -26.16 -3.43 -29.30
CA SER A 380 -27.19 -4.47 -29.38
C SER A 380 -28.52 -4.01 -29.97
N GLY A 381 -28.64 -2.77 -30.47
CA GLY A 381 -29.83 -2.27 -31.16
C GLY A 381 -30.90 -1.61 -30.26
N ILE A 382 -30.59 -1.33 -28.99
CA ILE A 382 -31.50 -0.64 -28.05
C ILE A 382 -31.31 0.89 -28.15
N SER A 383 -32.39 1.67 -28.02
CA SER A 383 -32.38 3.13 -28.19
C SER A 383 -31.42 3.85 -27.24
N LYS A 384 -30.75 4.88 -27.76
CA LYS A 384 -29.75 5.69 -27.02
C LYS A 384 -30.42 6.59 -25.99
N LEU A 385 -30.05 6.47 -24.72
CA LEU A 385 -30.32 7.50 -23.71
C LEU A 385 -29.39 8.70 -23.94
N LYS A 386 -29.91 9.91 -23.69
CA LYS A 386 -29.12 11.14 -23.68
C LYS A 386 -28.26 11.20 -22.41
N ASN A 387 -27.11 11.88 -22.48
CA ASN A 387 -26.19 12.01 -21.32
C ASN A 387 -26.87 12.58 -20.05
N LEU A 388 -27.83 13.49 -20.21
CA LEU A 388 -28.62 14.04 -19.10
C LEU A 388 -29.47 12.95 -18.41
N GLU A 389 -30.07 12.04 -19.17
CA GLU A 389 -30.90 10.94 -18.66
C GLU A 389 -30.03 9.91 -17.91
N ILE A 390 -28.82 9.64 -18.42
CA ILE A 390 -27.84 8.77 -17.75
C ILE A 390 -27.40 9.37 -16.41
N LYS A 391 -27.18 10.70 -16.37
CA LYS A 391 -26.80 11.40 -15.14
C LYS A 391 -27.92 11.42 -14.09
N GLU A 392 -29.17 11.60 -14.52
CA GLU A 392 -30.31 11.51 -13.61
C GLU A 392 -30.50 10.08 -13.08
N LEU A 393 -30.32 9.07 -13.95
CA LEU A 393 -30.41 7.67 -13.56
C LEU A 393 -29.29 7.29 -12.58
N SER A 394 -28.04 7.72 -12.83
CA SER A 394 -26.91 7.44 -11.93
C SER A 394 -27.15 8.03 -10.54
N ASN A 395 -27.70 9.24 -10.46
CA ASN A 395 -28.08 9.85 -9.20
C ASN A 395 -29.19 9.07 -8.49
N LYS A 396 -30.24 8.66 -9.21
CA LYS A 396 -31.32 7.82 -8.64
C LYS A 396 -30.80 6.49 -8.12
N VAL A 397 -29.88 5.85 -8.85
CA VAL A 397 -29.23 4.60 -8.45
C VAL A 397 -28.41 4.81 -7.18
N TYR A 398 -27.59 5.85 -7.13
CA TYR A 398 -26.77 6.20 -5.96
C TYR A 398 -27.62 6.50 -4.72
N GLU A 399 -28.69 7.28 -4.84
CA GLU A 399 -29.57 7.59 -3.70
C GLU A 399 -30.31 6.36 -3.20
N LYS A 400 -30.80 5.49 -4.11
CA LYS A 400 -31.37 4.19 -3.71
C LYS A 400 -30.34 3.31 -2.98
N LEU A 401 -29.10 3.34 -3.44
CA LEU A 401 -27.96 2.65 -2.81
C LEU A 401 -27.78 3.07 -1.35
N LYS A 402 -27.73 4.38 -1.13
CA LYS A 402 -27.54 4.98 0.19
C LYS A 402 -28.69 4.65 1.14
N LEU A 403 -29.91 4.51 0.61
CA LEU A 403 -31.08 4.11 1.41
C LEU A 403 -31.11 2.61 1.75
N LEU A 404 -30.59 1.75 0.87
CA LEU A 404 -30.58 0.29 1.05
C LEU A 404 -29.46 -0.18 1.98
N ILE A 405 -28.38 0.58 2.08
CA ILE A 405 -27.20 0.23 2.87
C ILE A 405 -27.25 1.02 4.17
N GLY A 406 -27.45 0.32 5.29
CA GLY A 406 -27.42 0.96 6.60
C GLY A 406 -26.06 1.59 6.92
N ASP A 407 -26.06 2.64 7.72
CA ASP A 407 -24.88 3.45 8.09
C ASP A 407 -23.65 2.63 8.54
N SER A 408 -23.87 1.44 9.11
CA SER A 408 -22.82 0.54 9.56
C SER A 408 -21.98 -0.08 8.43
N VAL A 409 -22.45 -0.03 7.18
CA VAL A 409 -21.85 -0.73 6.03
C VAL A 409 -21.53 0.21 4.87
N THR A 410 -21.85 1.50 5.00
CA THR A 410 -21.66 2.53 3.97
C THR A 410 -20.19 2.72 3.59
N HIS A 411 -19.26 2.46 4.51
CA HIS A 411 -17.82 2.48 4.22
C HIS A 411 -17.40 1.43 3.18
N LEU A 412 -18.10 0.28 3.08
CA LEU A 412 -17.80 -0.74 2.06
C LEU A 412 -18.06 -0.25 0.63
N LEU A 413 -18.91 0.78 0.45
CA LEU A 413 -19.13 1.40 -0.85
C LEU A 413 -17.93 2.21 -1.33
N GLY A 414 -17.06 2.62 -0.42
CA GLY A 414 -15.82 3.29 -0.75
C GLY A 414 -14.81 2.36 -1.44
N ILE A 415 -14.98 1.04 -1.37
CA ILE A 415 -14.04 0.13 -2.02
C ILE A 415 -14.45 -0.05 -3.51
N PRO A 416 -13.55 0.19 -4.48
CA PRO A 416 -13.87 0.13 -5.91
C PRO A 416 -14.44 -1.22 -6.39
N LEU A 417 -13.96 -2.33 -5.84
CA LEU A 417 -14.45 -3.66 -6.21
C LEU A 417 -15.93 -3.85 -5.82
N GLU A 418 -16.32 -3.33 -4.66
CA GLU A 418 -17.66 -3.40 -4.12
C GLU A 418 -18.60 -2.51 -4.94
N SER A 419 -18.14 -1.33 -5.34
CA SER A 419 -18.81 -0.47 -6.33
C SER A 419 -19.08 -1.20 -7.66
N TYR A 420 -18.09 -1.94 -8.16
CA TYR A 420 -18.24 -2.78 -9.36
C TYR A 420 -19.27 -3.90 -9.18
N ILE A 421 -19.14 -4.69 -8.11
CA ILE A 421 -20.06 -5.80 -7.81
C ILE A 421 -21.50 -5.29 -7.73
N PHE A 422 -21.68 -4.13 -7.11
CA PHE A 422 -22.98 -3.50 -7.02
C PHE A 422 -23.55 -3.11 -8.38
N CYS A 423 -22.75 -2.46 -9.24
CA CYS A 423 -23.21 -2.05 -10.56
C CYS A 423 -23.54 -3.25 -11.47
N GLU A 424 -22.75 -4.33 -11.40
CA GLU A 424 -23.05 -5.60 -12.08
C GLU A 424 -24.33 -6.24 -11.55
N ALA A 425 -24.58 -6.19 -10.24
CA ALA A 425 -25.80 -6.72 -9.63
C ALA A 425 -27.06 -5.98 -10.10
N LEU A 426 -26.96 -4.68 -10.35
CA LEU A 426 -28.08 -3.88 -10.85
C LEU A 426 -28.33 -4.03 -12.35
N LYS A 427 -27.34 -4.50 -13.11
CA LYS A 427 -27.40 -4.59 -14.57
C LYS A 427 -28.69 -5.26 -15.10
N PRO A 428 -29.20 -6.37 -14.54
CA PRO A 428 -30.46 -6.97 -14.99
C PRO A 428 -31.66 -6.03 -14.83
N HIS A 429 -31.73 -5.30 -13.72
CA HIS A 429 -32.82 -4.37 -13.41
C HIS A 429 -32.77 -3.05 -14.19
N ILE A 430 -31.61 -2.72 -14.78
CA ILE A 430 -31.46 -1.57 -15.67
C ILE A 430 -31.85 -1.92 -17.11
N ARG A 431 -31.81 -3.22 -17.45
CA ARG A 431 -32.14 -3.73 -18.80
C ARG A 431 -33.64 -3.90 -19.02
N GLU A 432 -34.37 -4.25 -17.96
CA GLU A 432 -35.84 -4.26 -17.90
C GLU A 432 -36.41 -2.84 -17.81
#